data_AF-A0A0N4WAV0-F1
#
_entry.id   AF-A0A0N4WAV0-F1
#
_cell.length_a   1.000
_cell.length_b   1.000
_cell.length_c   1.000
_cell.angle_alpha   90.00
_cell.angle_beta   90.00
_cell.angle_gamma   90.00
#
_symmetry.space_group_name_H-M   'P 1'
#
loop_
_entity.id
_entity.type
_entity.pdbx_description
1 polymer ?
#
loop_
_entity_poly.entity_id
_entity_poly.type
_entity_poly.pdbx_seq_one_letter_code
_entity_poly.pdbx_strand_id
1 'polypeptide(L)'
;LGDQYSDYRAEMKTYYYAAHGFMPGDPEKLKTEVLFPARDKFLNFITKFLKNNASNGYLIGDKISWVDVLIAEHMADMSRTVPGFLDQFPESKLLAVKPIFRMVHYRLKYFDGRGLAEIIRQIFAVAGQDFEDVRYSFEEFPKHKAELPFGQMPVLEFDGKQLAQSSAIARYLARQFGLAGKNAFEEALVDSIADQLKDYFRELRPFYRALHGFDKGDLDALFRDLFMPTHRNFFTLMTKFLVNNKSGYLVGDSLTWADLWVADIATWTKKYPSLYDGFPEMKAHAEKIRSIPAVQKWLEENKFFRMVKYRLEYFDGRGRAEIIRQIFAVAGQSFDDVRYSFEEFAKHKADLPFGQLPVLEVDGKQLAQSCAIARYLARQFGLAGKNAFDEAVVDSIVDQFKDYFSEIRPFFMVLHGFEKGDLDAAYRDVFLPSNKAFFTLMTRILMNTKSGFLVGDSLTWADLLVAEIATWAKKYPSLYDGFPEMKAHAEKIRSIPAVKKWLAIRPDTYF
;
A
#
# COMPACT_ATOMS: atom_id res chain seq x y z
N LEU A 1 -11.83 -1.60 44.67
CA LEU A 1 -10.38 -1.36 44.48
C LEU A 1 -10.10 0.10 44.09
N GLY A 2 -10.79 0.64 43.09
CA GLY A 2 -10.70 2.07 42.75
C GLY A 2 -10.91 3.01 43.94
N ASP A 3 -11.97 2.82 44.72
CA ASP A 3 -12.23 3.64 45.91
C ASP A 3 -11.11 3.55 46.95
N GLN A 4 -10.56 2.35 47.16
CA GLN A 4 -9.43 2.15 48.07
C GLN A 4 -8.15 2.85 47.59
N TYR A 5 -7.96 2.97 46.28
CA TYR A 5 -6.87 3.78 45.72
C TYR A 5 -7.14 5.28 45.94
N SER A 6 -8.39 5.73 45.79
CA SER A 6 -8.77 7.12 46.08
C SER A 6 -8.54 7.48 47.56
N ASP A 7 -8.90 6.59 48.49
CA ASP A 7 -8.63 6.75 49.92
C ASP A 7 -7.12 6.84 50.18
N TYR A 8 -6.33 5.94 49.59
CA TYR A 8 -4.86 5.99 49.66
C TYR A 8 -4.27 7.32 49.13
N ARG A 9 -4.77 7.81 47.99
CA ARG A 9 -4.35 9.10 47.42
C ARG A 9 -4.70 10.26 48.34
N ALA A 10 -5.83 10.20 49.04
CA ALA A 10 -6.22 11.20 50.03
C ALA A 10 -5.28 11.15 51.26
N GLU A 11 -4.92 9.97 51.74
CA GLU A 11 -3.99 9.78 52.87
C GLU A 11 -2.58 10.32 52.58
N MET A 12 -2.04 10.08 51.37
CA MET A 12 -0.69 10.55 50.99
C MET A 12 -0.65 11.99 50.40
N LYS A 13 -1.79 12.67 50.34
CA LYS A 13 -1.95 13.97 49.65
C LYS A 13 -1.01 15.06 50.18
N THR A 14 -0.81 15.13 51.49
CA THR A 14 0.05 16.14 52.13
C THR A 14 1.50 15.97 51.74
N TYR A 15 2.00 14.73 51.72
CA TYR A 15 3.33 14.43 51.20
C TYR A 15 3.46 14.85 49.74
N TYR A 16 2.51 14.44 48.89
CA TYR A 16 2.60 14.71 47.44
C TYR A 16 2.65 16.21 47.13
N TYR A 17 1.82 17.01 47.78
CA TYR A 17 1.84 18.46 47.57
C TYR A 17 3.09 19.14 48.14
N ALA A 18 3.59 18.70 49.29
CA ALA A 18 4.86 19.23 49.81
C ALA A 18 6.04 18.87 48.90
N ALA A 19 6.11 17.63 48.42
CA ALA A 19 7.19 17.14 47.55
C ALA A 19 7.24 17.86 46.19
N HIS A 20 6.11 18.38 45.71
CA HIS A 20 6.01 19.13 44.45
C HIS A 20 5.94 20.65 44.64
N GLY A 21 6.14 21.16 45.87
CA GLY A 21 6.17 22.60 46.15
C GLY A 21 4.81 23.29 46.14
N PHE A 22 3.70 22.55 46.16
CA PHE A 22 2.34 23.10 46.21
C PHE A 22 1.89 23.47 47.63
N MET A 23 2.52 22.94 48.66
CA MET A 23 2.25 23.26 50.07
C MET A 23 3.53 23.30 50.90
N PRO A 24 3.60 24.11 51.97
CA PRO A 24 4.73 24.10 52.89
C PRO A 24 4.79 22.78 53.67
N GLY A 25 6.00 22.24 53.84
CA GLY A 25 6.25 21.02 54.61
C GLY A 25 7.63 20.45 54.28
N ASP A 26 8.22 19.69 55.20
CA ASP A 26 9.46 18.95 54.96
C ASP A 26 9.13 17.60 54.27
N PRO A 27 9.48 17.42 52.98
CA PRO A 27 9.13 16.21 52.25
C PRO A 27 9.77 14.95 52.80
N GLU A 28 10.98 15.01 53.38
CA GLU A 28 11.64 13.82 53.93
C GLU A 28 10.99 13.39 55.25
N LYS A 29 10.52 14.34 56.06
CA LYS A 29 9.70 14.04 57.23
C LYS A 29 8.33 13.46 56.84
N LEU A 30 7.63 14.08 55.89
CA LEU A 30 6.32 13.61 55.42
C LEU A 30 6.39 12.26 54.69
N LYS A 31 7.52 11.94 54.07
CA LYS A 31 7.77 10.64 53.45
C LYS A 31 7.71 9.50 54.48
N THR A 32 8.30 9.71 55.65
CA THR A 32 8.31 8.69 56.72
C THR A 32 7.02 8.68 57.54
N GLU A 33 6.45 9.86 57.84
CA GLU A 33 5.27 9.97 58.70
C GLU A 33 3.93 9.77 57.96
N VAL A 34 3.89 10.02 56.64
CA VAL A 34 2.64 9.99 55.84
C VAL A 34 2.73 9.00 54.69
N LEU A 35 3.71 9.17 53.78
CA LEU A 35 3.74 8.38 52.54
C LEU A 35 3.90 6.88 52.81
N PHE A 36 4.93 6.48 53.58
CA PHE A 36 5.21 5.07 53.80
C PHE A 36 4.11 4.35 54.59
N PRO A 37 3.53 4.92 55.67
CA PRO A 37 2.37 4.31 56.32
C PRO A 37 1.17 4.11 55.38
N ALA A 38 0.82 5.14 54.58
CA ALA A 38 -0.28 5.06 53.61
C ALA A 38 0.01 4.02 52.50
N ARG A 39 1.25 4.01 51.99
CA ARG A 39 1.75 3.02 51.03
C ARG A 39 1.60 1.62 51.60
N ASP A 40 2.11 1.36 52.79
CA ASP A 40 2.17 0.03 53.36
C ASP A 40 0.77 -0.52 53.59
N LYS A 41 -0.15 0.32 54.07
CA LYS A 41 -1.56 -0.03 54.20
C LYS A 41 -2.17 -0.42 52.86
N PHE A 42 -2.00 0.41 51.83
CA PHE A 42 -2.60 0.18 50.51
C PHE A 42 -1.96 -1.01 49.76
N LEU A 43 -0.63 -1.11 49.76
CA LEU A 43 0.09 -2.17 49.06
C LEU A 43 -0.14 -3.54 49.71
N ASN A 44 -0.20 -3.63 51.04
CA ASN A 44 -0.59 -4.87 51.71
C ASN A 44 -2.02 -5.30 51.36
N PHE A 45 -2.93 -4.33 51.19
CA PHE A 45 -4.31 -4.61 50.77
C PHE A 45 -4.36 -5.19 49.35
N ILE A 46 -3.73 -4.53 48.37
CA ILE A 46 -3.78 -5.00 46.97
C ILE A 46 -2.95 -6.26 46.70
N THR A 47 -1.94 -6.54 47.53
CA THR A 47 -1.10 -7.74 47.41
C THR A 47 -1.94 -9.03 47.46
N LYS A 48 -3.04 -9.05 48.21
CA LYS A 48 -3.95 -10.21 48.28
C LYS A 48 -4.59 -10.50 46.91
N PHE A 49 -4.94 -9.45 46.17
CA PHE A 49 -5.55 -9.54 44.84
C PHE A 49 -4.53 -10.01 43.79
N LEU A 50 -3.31 -9.49 43.86
CA LEU A 50 -2.20 -9.91 42.98
C LEU A 50 -1.80 -11.36 43.22
N LYS A 51 -1.78 -11.82 44.47
CA LYS A 51 -1.51 -13.24 44.79
C LYS A 51 -2.58 -14.17 44.24
N ASN A 52 -3.85 -13.78 44.33
CA ASN A 52 -4.95 -14.57 43.78
C ASN A 52 -4.96 -14.67 42.25
N ASN A 53 -4.31 -13.72 41.57
CA ASN A 53 -4.21 -13.67 40.11
C ASN A 53 -2.74 -13.79 39.64
N ALA A 54 -1.90 -14.48 40.40
CA ALA A 54 -0.46 -14.54 40.14
C ALA A 54 -0.09 -15.08 38.74
N SER A 55 -0.98 -15.87 38.13
CA SER A 55 -0.80 -16.44 36.79
C SER A 55 -0.87 -15.42 35.65
N ASN A 56 -1.62 -14.33 35.82
CA ASN A 56 -1.78 -13.28 34.80
C ASN A 56 -1.29 -11.89 35.28
N GLY A 57 -1.14 -11.73 36.59
CA GLY A 57 -0.64 -10.53 37.24
C GLY A 57 -1.54 -9.31 37.08
N TYR A 58 -2.85 -9.51 36.89
CA TYR A 58 -3.87 -8.46 37.02
C TYR A 58 -4.41 -8.43 38.45
N LEU A 59 -5.00 -7.32 38.87
CA LEU A 59 -5.62 -7.19 40.18
C LEU A 59 -6.89 -8.02 40.27
N ILE A 60 -7.69 -8.08 39.21
CA ILE A 60 -8.95 -8.82 39.18
C ILE A 60 -9.15 -9.46 37.80
N GLY A 61 -9.49 -10.75 37.79
CA GLY A 61 -9.90 -11.46 36.58
C GLY A 61 -8.72 -11.78 35.67
N ASP A 62 -9.03 -12.05 34.39
CA ASP A 62 -8.09 -12.48 33.36
C ASP A 62 -7.78 -11.40 32.31
N LYS A 63 -8.32 -10.18 32.49
CA LYS A 63 -8.14 -9.04 31.60
C LYS A 63 -7.76 -7.79 32.38
N ILE A 64 -7.12 -6.85 31.69
CA ILE A 64 -6.80 -5.54 32.24
C ILE A 64 -8.09 -4.78 32.59
N SER A 65 -8.13 -4.20 33.79
CA SER A 65 -9.17 -3.27 34.22
C SER A 65 -8.63 -1.84 34.32
N TRP A 66 -9.52 -0.86 34.36
CA TRP A 66 -9.13 0.54 34.58
C TRP A 66 -8.36 0.75 35.90
N VAL A 67 -8.61 -0.10 36.91
CA VAL A 67 -7.93 -0.06 38.20
C VAL A 67 -6.48 -0.55 38.08
N ASP A 68 -6.21 -1.55 37.22
CA ASP A 68 -4.85 -2.00 36.92
C ASP A 68 -4.02 -0.86 36.35
N VAL A 69 -4.58 -0.11 35.40
CA VAL A 69 -3.94 1.06 34.79
C VAL A 69 -3.64 2.12 35.84
N LEU A 70 -4.66 2.53 36.59
CA LEU A 70 -4.59 3.58 37.60
C LEU A 70 -3.51 3.31 38.66
N ILE A 71 -3.51 2.10 39.22
CA ILE A 71 -2.59 1.74 40.31
C ILE A 71 -1.17 1.64 39.78
N ALA A 72 -0.98 1.02 38.63
CA ALA A 72 0.34 0.76 38.12
C ALA A 72 1.03 2.00 37.54
N GLU A 73 0.31 2.93 36.92
CA GLU A 73 0.85 4.24 36.56
C GLU A 73 1.37 4.96 37.81
N HIS A 74 0.57 4.98 38.88
CA HIS A 74 0.99 5.54 40.16
C HIS A 74 2.20 4.82 40.76
N MET A 75 2.25 3.49 40.71
CA MET A 75 3.41 2.74 41.20
C MET A 75 4.67 3.06 40.39
N ALA A 76 4.55 3.21 39.08
CA ALA A 76 5.67 3.59 38.23
C ALA A 76 6.18 5.01 38.56
N ASP A 77 5.28 5.97 38.73
CA ASP A 77 5.61 7.34 39.12
C ASP A 77 6.30 7.41 40.49
N MET A 78 5.69 6.79 41.51
CA MET A 78 6.26 6.75 42.86
C MET A 78 7.60 6.01 42.93
N SER A 79 7.81 4.96 42.11
CA SER A 79 9.10 4.26 42.07
C SER A 79 10.21 5.09 41.45
N ARG A 80 9.89 6.04 40.58
CA ARG A 80 10.87 6.97 40.00
C ARG A 80 11.20 8.10 40.97
N THR A 81 10.19 8.60 41.69
CA THR A 81 10.32 9.79 42.55
C THR A 81 10.80 9.45 43.96
N VAL A 82 10.52 8.24 44.46
CA VAL A 82 10.87 7.79 45.80
C VAL A 82 11.74 6.54 45.73
N PRO A 83 13.07 6.65 45.90
CA PRO A 83 13.96 5.49 45.88
C PRO A 83 13.52 4.42 46.89
N GLY A 84 13.47 3.17 46.42
CA GLY A 84 13.06 2.02 47.24
C GLY A 84 11.57 1.94 47.57
N PHE A 85 10.72 2.74 46.91
CA PHE A 85 9.27 2.79 47.19
C PHE A 85 8.61 1.41 47.22
N LEU A 86 9.00 0.50 46.33
CA LEU A 86 8.40 -0.84 46.22
C LEU A 86 9.26 -1.98 46.79
N ASP A 87 10.37 -1.69 47.48
CA ASP A 87 11.33 -2.74 47.88
C ASP A 87 10.74 -3.83 48.77
N GLN A 88 9.72 -3.49 49.55
CA GLN A 88 8.99 -4.42 50.43
C GLN A 88 7.80 -5.10 49.75
N PHE A 89 7.51 -4.79 48.48
CA PHE A 89 6.30 -5.23 47.75
C PHE A 89 6.63 -5.81 46.37
N PRO A 90 7.26 -7.00 46.30
CA PRO A 90 7.69 -7.59 45.03
C PRO A 90 6.53 -7.89 44.07
N GLU A 91 5.34 -8.22 44.58
CA GLU A 91 4.15 -8.43 43.75
C GLU A 91 3.70 -7.11 43.09
N SER A 92 3.78 -5.99 43.82
CA SER A 92 3.47 -4.66 43.31
C SER A 92 4.55 -4.11 42.39
N LYS A 93 5.81 -4.58 42.51
CA LYS A 93 6.87 -4.28 41.52
C LYS A 93 6.43 -4.73 40.14
N LEU A 94 5.81 -5.92 40.00
CA LEU A 94 5.33 -6.41 38.70
C LEU A 94 4.31 -5.47 38.05
N LEU A 95 3.45 -4.78 38.81
CA LEU A 95 2.56 -3.74 38.27
C LEU A 95 3.35 -2.53 37.76
N ALA A 96 4.39 -2.09 38.48
CA ALA A 96 5.17 -0.89 38.17
C ALA A 96 6.14 -1.07 36.99
N VAL A 97 6.71 -2.27 36.81
CA VAL A 97 7.57 -2.62 35.67
C VAL A 97 6.81 -3.23 34.50
N LYS A 98 5.53 -3.59 34.66
CA LYS A 98 4.69 -3.91 33.50
C LYS A 98 4.60 -2.65 32.66
N PRO A 99 5.08 -2.68 31.40
CA PRO A 99 4.79 -1.61 30.48
C PRO A 99 3.30 -1.78 30.12
N ILE A 100 2.43 -1.13 30.89
CA ILE A 100 0.98 -1.10 30.60
C ILE A 100 0.71 -0.41 29.27
N PHE A 101 1.73 0.27 28.74
CA PHE A 101 1.83 0.73 27.36
C PHE A 101 3.08 0.19 26.64
N ARG A 102 3.41 -1.11 26.74
CA ARG A 102 4.03 -1.71 25.55
C ARG A 102 2.87 -2.04 24.62
N MET A 103 2.33 -1.01 23.98
CA MET A 103 1.65 -1.22 22.71
C MET A 103 2.69 -1.92 21.84
N VAL A 104 2.46 -3.20 21.59
CA VAL A 104 3.35 -3.98 20.75
C VAL A 104 3.28 -3.31 19.38
N HIS A 105 4.36 -2.64 18.99
CA HIS A 105 4.42 -2.00 17.68
C HIS A 105 4.63 -3.09 16.64
N TYR A 106 3.54 -3.47 15.99
CA TYR A 106 3.56 -4.43 14.91
C TYR A 106 3.95 -3.74 13.60
N ARG A 107 4.88 -4.32 12.85
CA ARG A 107 5.14 -3.95 11.46
C ARG A 107 4.94 -5.15 10.56
N LEU A 108 4.04 -5.05 9.59
CA LEU A 108 3.79 -6.08 8.60
C LEU A 108 4.46 -5.70 7.29
N LYS A 109 5.48 -6.47 6.89
CA LYS A 109 6.17 -6.31 5.61
C LYS A 109 5.53 -7.20 4.55
N TYR A 110 4.97 -6.60 3.49
CA TYR A 110 4.42 -7.33 2.35
C TYR A 110 4.47 -6.55 1.04
N PHE A 111 4.01 -7.15 -0.05
CA PHE A 111 3.80 -6.44 -1.31
C PHE A 111 2.63 -5.46 -1.22
N ASP A 112 2.63 -4.44 -2.09
CA ASP A 112 1.49 -3.54 -2.27
C ASP A 112 0.32 -4.24 -2.99
N GLY A 113 -0.35 -5.11 -2.25
CA GLY A 113 -1.49 -5.90 -2.70
C GLY A 113 -2.05 -6.76 -1.57
N ARG A 114 -3.22 -7.36 -1.78
CA ARG A 114 -3.88 -8.26 -0.80
C ARG A 114 -2.98 -9.46 -0.47
N GLY A 115 -2.84 -10.34 -1.47
CA GLY A 115 -2.09 -11.59 -1.40
C GLY A 115 -2.29 -12.35 -0.09
N LEU A 116 -1.20 -12.94 0.39
CA LEU A 116 -1.16 -13.72 1.63
C LEU A 116 -1.19 -12.86 2.91
N ALA A 117 -1.01 -11.54 2.80
CA ALA A 117 -1.04 -10.66 3.96
C ALA A 117 -2.43 -10.11 4.29
N GLU A 118 -3.38 -10.18 3.35
CA GLU A 118 -4.73 -9.62 3.56
C GLU A 118 -5.42 -10.17 4.80
N ILE A 119 -5.31 -11.48 5.04
CA ILE A 119 -5.87 -12.09 6.25
C ILE A 119 -5.22 -11.55 7.53
N ILE A 120 -3.91 -11.29 7.51
CA ILE A 120 -3.18 -10.71 8.64
C ILE A 120 -3.69 -9.28 8.92
N ARG A 121 -3.91 -8.50 7.85
CA ARG A 121 -4.43 -7.13 7.97
C ARG A 121 -5.87 -7.11 8.51
N GLN A 122 -6.72 -8.03 8.05
CA GLN A 122 -8.09 -8.16 8.58
C GLN A 122 -8.11 -8.59 10.05
N ILE A 123 -7.17 -9.45 10.48
CA ILE A 123 -7.00 -9.80 11.91
C ILE A 123 -6.69 -8.53 12.73
N PHE A 124 -5.74 -7.69 12.29
CA PHE A 124 -5.45 -6.42 12.96
C PHE A 124 -6.65 -5.48 13.01
N ALA A 125 -7.34 -5.32 11.89
CA ALA A 125 -8.52 -4.46 11.79
C ALA A 125 -9.62 -4.89 12.77
N VAL A 126 -9.94 -6.19 12.82
CA VAL A 126 -10.95 -6.73 13.73
C VAL A 126 -10.52 -6.63 15.19
N ALA A 127 -9.23 -6.82 15.47
CA ALA A 127 -8.67 -6.67 16.81
C ALA A 127 -8.62 -5.20 17.28
N GLY A 128 -8.82 -4.23 16.38
CA GLY A 128 -8.59 -2.81 16.68
C GLY A 128 -7.14 -2.51 17.05
N GLN A 129 -6.19 -3.32 16.56
CA GLN A 129 -4.77 -3.19 16.85
C GLN A 129 -4.09 -2.44 15.71
N ASP A 130 -3.49 -1.30 16.05
CA ASP A 130 -2.66 -0.54 15.12
C ASP A 130 -1.41 -1.32 14.73
N PHE A 131 -1.03 -1.19 13.45
CA PHE A 131 0.19 -1.76 12.91
C PHE A 131 0.70 -0.89 11.75
N GLU A 132 2.01 -0.95 11.51
CA GLU A 132 2.64 -0.34 10.34
C GLU A 132 2.59 -1.33 9.16
N ASP A 133 1.86 -0.99 8.10
CA ASP A 133 1.78 -1.78 6.86
C ASP A 133 2.92 -1.36 5.92
N VAL A 134 4.08 -1.99 6.06
CA VAL A 134 5.27 -1.71 5.25
C VAL A 134 5.13 -2.42 3.91
N ARG A 135 4.93 -1.64 2.85
CA ARG A 135 4.66 -2.16 1.50
C ARG A 135 5.85 -1.98 0.59
N TYR A 136 6.25 -3.07 -0.06
CA TYR A 136 7.31 -3.08 -1.06
C TYR A 136 6.73 -3.35 -2.45
N SER A 137 7.25 -2.63 -3.45
CA SER A 137 7.07 -3.02 -4.85
C SER A 137 7.84 -4.32 -5.17
N PHE A 138 7.50 -4.97 -6.28
CA PHE A 138 8.27 -6.11 -6.77
C PHE A 138 9.72 -5.74 -7.14
N GLU A 139 9.98 -4.48 -7.47
CA GLU A 139 11.31 -3.96 -7.80
C GLU A 139 12.17 -3.69 -6.56
N GLU A 140 11.54 -3.26 -5.46
CA GLU A 140 12.22 -3.03 -4.17
C GLU A 140 12.51 -4.33 -3.44
N PHE A 141 11.61 -5.31 -3.53
CA PHE A 141 11.71 -6.57 -2.79
C PHE A 141 13.08 -7.27 -2.88
N PRO A 142 13.74 -7.39 -4.07
CA PRO A 142 15.08 -7.96 -4.17
C PRO A 142 16.13 -7.33 -3.25
N LYS A 143 16.01 -6.03 -2.93
CA LYS A 143 16.94 -5.30 -2.04
C LYS A 143 16.79 -5.72 -0.57
N HIS A 144 15.60 -6.16 -0.18
CA HIS A 144 15.28 -6.52 1.21
C HIS A 144 15.40 -8.02 1.49
N LYS A 145 15.56 -8.88 0.47
CA LYS A 145 15.57 -10.34 0.65
C LYS A 145 16.55 -10.83 1.71
N ALA A 146 17.75 -10.26 1.76
CA ALA A 146 18.78 -10.66 2.72
C ALA A 146 18.43 -10.32 4.18
N GLU A 147 17.51 -9.38 4.40
CA GLU A 147 17.05 -8.93 5.72
C GLU A 147 15.88 -9.77 6.27
N LEU A 148 15.26 -10.61 5.43
CA LEU A 148 14.07 -11.39 5.79
C LEU A 148 14.45 -12.82 6.22
N PRO A 149 13.82 -13.41 7.26
CA PRO A 149 14.23 -14.70 7.82
C PRO A 149 14.35 -15.84 6.80
N PHE A 150 13.48 -15.84 5.78
CA PHE A 150 13.46 -16.85 4.71
C PHE A 150 13.62 -16.24 3.31
N GLY A 151 14.05 -14.98 3.20
CA GLY A 151 14.09 -14.27 1.92
C GLY A 151 12.72 -14.13 1.22
N GLN A 152 11.64 -14.23 1.98
CA GLN A 152 10.24 -14.26 1.53
C GLN A 152 9.37 -13.37 2.42
N MET A 153 8.28 -12.88 1.85
CA MET A 153 7.22 -12.15 2.54
C MET A 153 5.91 -12.95 2.57
N PRO A 154 5.02 -12.75 3.54
CA PRO A 154 5.05 -11.71 4.58
C PRO A 154 6.01 -11.99 5.74
N VAL A 155 6.42 -10.91 6.42
CA VAL A 155 7.13 -10.92 7.71
C VAL A 155 6.47 -9.94 8.66
N LEU A 156 6.16 -10.40 9.87
CA LEU A 156 5.70 -9.56 10.97
C LEU A 156 6.88 -9.26 11.90
N GLU A 157 7.12 -7.99 12.19
CA GLU A 157 8.08 -7.54 13.19
C GLU A 157 7.37 -7.01 14.43
N PHE A 158 7.83 -7.40 15.61
CA PHE A 158 7.33 -6.89 16.88
C PHE A 158 8.32 -7.22 18.00
N ASP A 159 8.49 -6.34 18.99
CA ASP A 159 9.36 -6.57 20.16
C ASP A 159 10.81 -7.01 19.81
N GLY A 160 11.36 -6.51 18.70
CA GLY A 160 12.68 -6.89 18.20
C GLY A 160 12.75 -8.31 17.62
N LYS A 161 11.62 -8.96 17.41
CA LYS A 161 11.49 -10.30 16.80
C LYS A 161 10.91 -10.18 15.39
N GLN A 162 11.21 -11.18 14.57
CA GLN A 162 10.60 -11.37 13.25
C GLN A 162 9.89 -12.73 13.20
N LEU A 163 8.67 -12.75 12.67
CA LEU A 163 7.90 -13.96 12.38
C LEU A 163 7.55 -13.97 10.89
N ALA A 164 8.00 -14.98 10.17
CA ALA A 164 7.74 -15.15 8.74
C ALA A 164 6.70 -16.26 8.49
N GLN A 165 6.23 -16.38 7.25
CA GLN A 165 5.15 -17.27 6.78
C GLN A 165 3.75 -16.80 7.18
N SER A 166 2.90 -16.57 6.17
CA SER A 166 1.57 -15.96 6.37
C SER A 166 0.68 -16.72 7.36
N SER A 167 0.60 -18.05 7.23
CA SER A 167 -0.20 -18.89 8.13
C SER A 167 0.32 -18.86 9.56
N ALA A 168 1.64 -18.82 9.76
CA ALA A 168 2.23 -18.76 11.11
C ALA A 168 1.94 -17.41 11.78
N ILE A 169 2.08 -16.31 11.01
CA ILE A 169 1.74 -14.96 11.47
C ILE A 169 0.24 -14.88 11.84
N ALA A 170 -0.63 -15.34 10.94
CA ALA A 170 -2.08 -15.32 11.16
C ALA A 170 -2.48 -16.12 12.41
N ARG A 171 -1.94 -17.34 12.59
CA ARG A 171 -2.16 -18.16 13.80
C ARG A 171 -1.69 -17.48 15.06
N TYR A 172 -0.49 -16.91 15.03
CA TYR A 172 0.07 -16.20 16.18
C TYR A 172 -0.84 -15.07 16.62
N LEU A 173 -1.20 -14.18 15.69
CA LEU A 173 -2.07 -13.03 15.98
C LEU A 173 -3.49 -13.46 16.34
N ALA A 174 -4.03 -14.49 15.69
CA ALA A 174 -5.35 -15.03 16.03
C ALA A 174 -5.39 -15.52 17.49
N ARG A 175 -4.33 -16.15 17.99
CA ARG A 175 -4.24 -16.51 19.42
C ARG A 175 -4.10 -15.28 20.31
N GLN A 176 -3.31 -14.27 19.91
CA GLN A 176 -3.17 -13.03 20.69
C GLN A 176 -4.48 -12.27 20.83
N PHE A 177 -5.32 -12.26 19.78
CA PHE A 177 -6.55 -11.48 19.74
C PHE A 177 -7.83 -12.30 19.91
N GLY A 178 -7.73 -13.57 20.32
CA GLY A 178 -8.89 -14.43 20.61
C GLY A 178 -9.70 -14.84 19.38
N LEU A 179 -9.08 -14.90 18.20
CA LEU A 179 -9.68 -15.33 16.93
C LEU A 179 -9.26 -16.76 16.52
N ALA A 180 -8.60 -17.51 17.41
CA ALA A 180 -8.14 -18.87 17.13
C ALA A 180 -9.19 -19.96 17.45
N GLY A 181 -10.20 -19.66 18.26
CA GLY A 181 -11.11 -20.66 18.85
C GLY A 181 -11.03 -20.62 20.38
N LYS A 182 -12.00 -21.21 21.09
CA LYS A 182 -12.10 -21.11 22.57
C LYS A 182 -11.33 -22.18 23.33
N ASN A 183 -10.94 -23.26 22.66
CA ASN A 183 -10.22 -24.39 23.25
C ASN A 183 -9.29 -25.03 22.22
N ALA A 184 -8.40 -25.91 22.68
CA ALA A 184 -7.37 -26.52 21.84
C ALA A 184 -7.94 -27.29 20.64
N PHE A 185 -9.12 -27.90 20.76
CA PHE A 185 -9.74 -28.61 19.63
C PHE A 185 -10.32 -27.63 18.62
N GLU A 186 -11.01 -26.58 19.07
CA GLU A 186 -11.47 -25.50 18.18
C GLU A 186 -10.30 -24.84 17.45
N GLU A 187 -9.18 -24.56 18.15
CA GLU A 187 -7.96 -24.04 17.52
C GLU A 187 -7.44 -24.94 16.41
N ALA A 188 -7.33 -26.23 16.67
CA ALA A 188 -6.89 -27.19 15.66
C ALA A 188 -7.88 -27.27 14.48
N LEU A 189 -9.18 -27.17 14.74
CA LEU A 189 -10.20 -27.21 13.71
C LEU A 189 -10.16 -25.96 12.82
N VAL A 190 -10.03 -24.77 13.41
CA VAL A 190 -9.83 -23.50 12.70
C VAL A 190 -8.57 -23.57 11.84
N ASP A 191 -7.46 -24.07 12.39
CA ASP A 191 -6.20 -24.25 11.66
C ASP A 191 -6.35 -25.19 10.46
N SER A 192 -7.11 -26.28 10.61
CA SER A 192 -7.36 -27.25 9.53
C SER A 192 -8.17 -26.65 8.38
N ILE A 193 -9.16 -25.81 8.67
CA ILE A 193 -9.98 -25.12 7.67
C ILE A 193 -9.13 -24.11 6.91
N ALA A 194 -8.29 -23.37 7.63
CA ALA A 194 -7.38 -22.41 7.03
C ALA A 194 -6.31 -23.09 6.14
N ASP A 195 -5.80 -24.25 6.54
CA ASP A 195 -4.89 -25.05 5.70
C ASP A 195 -5.60 -25.58 4.45
N GLN A 196 -6.87 -26.01 4.56
CA GLN A 196 -7.66 -26.40 3.38
C GLN A 196 -7.85 -25.24 2.39
N LEU A 197 -8.01 -24.01 2.90
CA LEU A 197 -8.11 -22.82 2.06
C LEU A 197 -6.77 -22.48 1.39
N LYS A 198 -5.65 -22.72 2.06
CA LYS A 198 -4.31 -22.60 1.46
C LYS A 198 -4.13 -23.57 0.29
N ASP A 199 -4.62 -24.80 0.45
CA ASP A 199 -4.58 -25.81 -0.60
C ASP A 199 -5.47 -25.43 -1.80
N TYR A 200 -6.67 -24.89 -1.54
CA TYR A 200 -7.51 -24.27 -2.56
C TYR A 200 -6.76 -23.19 -3.35
N PHE A 201 -6.07 -22.25 -2.69
CA PHE A 201 -5.30 -21.21 -3.39
C PHE A 201 -4.10 -21.78 -4.16
N ARG A 202 -3.48 -22.85 -3.66
CA ARG A 202 -2.37 -23.54 -4.33
C ARG A 202 -2.83 -24.21 -5.62
N GLU A 203 -3.98 -24.86 -5.62
CA GLU A 203 -4.59 -25.45 -6.83
C GLU A 203 -4.91 -24.37 -7.87
N LEU A 204 -5.40 -23.21 -7.43
CA LEU A 204 -5.73 -22.08 -8.30
C LEU A 204 -4.53 -21.26 -8.77
N ARG A 205 -3.30 -21.63 -8.37
CA ARG A 205 -2.08 -20.89 -8.72
C ARG A 205 -1.91 -20.66 -10.23
N PRO A 206 -2.20 -21.60 -11.15
CA PRO A 206 -2.13 -21.35 -12.58
C PRO A 206 -3.05 -20.21 -13.05
N PHE A 207 -4.30 -20.20 -12.55
CA PHE A 207 -5.26 -19.13 -12.84
C PHE A 207 -4.75 -17.77 -12.35
N TYR A 208 -4.27 -17.69 -11.10
CA TYR A 208 -3.76 -16.43 -10.56
C TYR A 208 -2.50 -15.93 -11.27
N ARG A 209 -1.58 -16.83 -11.64
CA ARG A 209 -0.37 -16.45 -12.37
C ARG A 209 -0.68 -15.92 -13.77
N ALA A 210 -1.63 -16.54 -14.47
CA ALA A 210 -2.10 -16.03 -15.75
C ALA A 210 -2.83 -14.68 -15.59
N LEU A 211 -3.71 -14.57 -14.58
CA LEU A 211 -4.49 -13.35 -14.33
C LEU A 211 -3.61 -12.13 -14.06
N HIS A 212 -2.50 -12.33 -13.34
CA HIS A 212 -1.54 -11.28 -13.01
C HIS A 212 -0.40 -11.15 -14.02
N GLY A 213 -0.49 -11.82 -15.18
CA GLY A 213 0.49 -11.69 -16.27
C GLY A 213 1.85 -12.31 -16.00
N PHE A 214 2.00 -13.11 -14.93
CA PHE A 214 3.24 -13.83 -14.64
C PHE A 214 3.47 -14.99 -15.61
N ASP A 215 2.39 -15.64 -16.05
CA ASP A 215 2.41 -16.70 -17.05
C ASP A 215 1.43 -16.36 -18.19
N LYS A 216 1.63 -16.94 -19.37
CA LYS A 216 0.62 -16.88 -20.45
C LYS A 216 -0.48 -17.90 -20.16
N GLY A 217 -1.74 -17.53 -20.39
CA GLY A 217 -2.87 -18.46 -20.26
C GLY A 217 -4.17 -17.87 -20.79
N ASP A 218 -5.05 -18.75 -21.28
CA ASP A 218 -6.44 -18.40 -21.58
C ASP A 218 -7.21 -18.31 -20.26
N LEU A 219 -7.58 -17.09 -19.86
CA LEU A 219 -8.26 -16.85 -18.59
C LEU A 219 -9.67 -17.44 -18.55
N ASP A 220 -10.36 -17.53 -19.69
CA ASP A 220 -11.71 -18.07 -19.75
C ASP A 220 -11.68 -19.59 -19.62
N ALA A 221 -10.72 -20.24 -20.29
CA ALA A 221 -10.48 -21.67 -20.12
C ALA A 221 -10.03 -22.01 -18.69
N LEU A 222 -9.05 -21.28 -18.14
CA LEU A 222 -8.61 -21.49 -16.75
C LEU A 222 -9.72 -21.22 -15.74
N PHE A 223 -10.59 -20.25 -16.01
CA PHE A 223 -11.73 -19.99 -15.14
C PHE A 223 -12.75 -21.15 -15.19
N ARG A 224 -13.12 -21.60 -16.39
CA ARG A 224 -14.10 -22.67 -16.60
C ARG A 224 -13.62 -24.03 -16.12
N ASP A 225 -12.38 -24.39 -16.46
CA ASP A 225 -11.87 -25.76 -16.33
C ASP A 225 -11.07 -25.99 -15.03
N LEU A 226 -10.57 -24.91 -14.40
CA LEU A 226 -9.82 -25.00 -13.14
C LEU A 226 -10.50 -24.22 -12.01
N PHE A 227 -10.76 -22.93 -12.19
CA PHE A 227 -11.25 -22.08 -11.10
C PHE A 227 -12.61 -22.54 -10.58
N MET A 228 -13.62 -22.64 -11.46
CA MET A 228 -14.97 -22.98 -11.05
C MET A 228 -15.10 -24.39 -10.44
N PRO A 229 -14.48 -25.45 -10.99
CA PRO A 229 -14.49 -26.77 -10.36
C PRO A 229 -13.83 -26.79 -8.99
N THR A 230 -12.61 -26.25 -8.85
CA THR A 230 -11.89 -26.18 -7.57
C THR A 230 -12.68 -25.35 -6.54
N HIS A 231 -13.29 -24.25 -6.97
CA HIS A 231 -14.14 -23.41 -6.13
C HIS A 231 -15.39 -24.11 -5.62
N ARG A 232 -16.13 -24.80 -6.50
CA ARG A 232 -17.32 -25.57 -6.11
C ARG A 232 -16.98 -26.70 -5.14
N ASN A 233 -15.87 -27.38 -5.36
CA ASN A 233 -15.41 -28.42 -4.43
C ASN A 233 -15.10 -27.83 -3.05
N PHE A 234 -14.33 -26.74 -3.00
CA PHE A 234 -14.02 -26.06 -1.73
C PHE A 234 -15.29 -25.59 -1.00
N PHE A 235 -16.24 -24.96 -1.71
CA PHE A 235 -17.51 -24.51 -1.13
C PHE A 235 -18.36 -25.69 -0.64
N THR A 236 -18.35 -26.83 -1.34
CA THR A 236 -19.04 -28.04 -0.88
C THR A 236 -18.46 -28.54 0.46
N LEU A 237 -17.15 -28.48 0.64
CA LEU A 237 -16.51 -28.86 1.91
C LEU A 237 -16.86 -27.88 3.03
N MET A 238 -16.75 -26.57 2.79
CA MET A 238 -17.03 -25.54 3.80
C MET A 238 -18.52 -25.50 4.19
N THR A 239 -19.42 -25.75 3.25
CA THR A 239 -20.87 -25.82 3.53
C THR A 239 -21.19 -26.89 4.58
N LYS A 240 -20.46 -28.01 4.62
CA LYS A 240 -20.65 -29.04 5.66
C LYS A 240 -20.39 -28.48 7.06
N PHE A 241 -19.37 -27.64 7.22
CA PHE A 241 -19.09 -26.98 8.50
C PHE A 241 -20.23 -26.03 8.89
N LEU A 242 -20.69 -25.19 7.96
CA LEU A 242 -21.76 -24.22 8.22
C LEU A 242 -23.12 -24.88 8.50
N VAL A 243 -23.47 -25.96 7.78
CA VAL A 243 -24.73 -26.69 8.02
C VAL A 243 -24.71 -27.39 9.38
N ASN A 244 -23.57 -27.96 9.76
CA ASN A 244 -23.41 -28.60 11.07
C ASN A 244 -23.29 -27.58 12.22
N ASN A 245 -22.91 -26.33 11.92
CA ASN A 245 -22.73 -25.27 12.90
C ASN A 245 -23.73 -24.11 12.69
N LYS A 246 -24.84 -24.15 13.43
CA LYS A 246 -25.93 -23.17 13.30
C LYS A 246 -25.60 -21.76 13.80
N SER A 247 -24.40 -21.52 14.34
CA SER A 247 -23.98 -20.17 14.73
C SER A 247 -23.77 -19.25 13.52
N GLY A 248 -23.60 -19.83 12.33
CA GLY A 248 -23.20 -19.10 11.12
C GLY A 248 -21.72 -18.71 11.11
N TYR A 249 -20.90 -19.33 11.96
CA TYR A 249 -19.44 -19.34 11.87
C TYR A 249 -18.96 -20.75 11.48
N LEU A 250 -17.74 -20.86 10.96
CA LEU A 250 -17.18 -22.15 10.55
C LEU A 250 -16.89 -23.05 11.76
N VAL A 251 -16.46 -22.47 12.88
CA VAL A 251 -16.13 -23.19 14.13
C VAL A 251 -16.72 -22.45 15.33
N GLY A 252 -17.32 -23.18 16.27
CA GLY A 252 -17.86 -22.61 17.49
C GLY A 252 -18.98 -21.61 17.26
N ASP A 253 -19.09 -20.60 18.13
CA ASP A 253 -20.16 -19.59 18.13
C ASP A 253 -19.63 -18.14 17.96
N SER A 254 -18.35 -17.99 17.65
CA SER A 254 -17.65 -16.70 17.56
C SER A 254 -16.77 -16.61 16.32
N LEU A 255 -16.46 -15.38 15.89
CA LEU A 255 -15.58 -15.12 14.76
C LEU A 255 -14.19 -15.73 14.98
N THR A 256 -13.68 -16.42 13.96
CA THR A 256 -12.30 -16.91 13.91
C THR A 256 -11.56 -16.35 12.69
N TRP A 257 -10.24 -16.50 12.67
CA TRP A 257 -9.46 -16.09 11.50
C TRP A 257 -9.75 -16.95 10.25
N ALA A 258 -10.23 -18.19 10.41
CA ALA A 258 -10.69 -18.99 9.28
C ALA A 258 -11.95 -18.37 8.64
N ASP A 259 -12.86 -17.83 9.44
CA ASP A 259 -14.05 -17.12 8.93
C ASP A 259 -13.66 -15.90 8.09
N LEU A 260 -12.73 -15.09 8.59
CA LEU A 260 -12.19 -13.93 7.85
C LEU A 260 -11.58 -14.37 6.52
N TRP A 261 -10.76 -15.42 6.52
CA TRP A 261 -10.04 -15.84 5.32
C TRP A 261 -10.99 -16.43 4.26
N VAL A 262 -11.97 -17.23 4.67
CA VAL A 262 -12.99 -17.79 3.77
C VAL A 262 -13.91 -16.68 3.21
N ALA A 263 -14.34 -15.74 4.06
CA ALA A 263 -15.17 -14.62 3.62
C ALA A 263 -14.45 -13.66 2.66
N ASP A 264 -13.10 -13.64 2.67
CA ASP A 264 -12.31 -12.84 1.74
C ASP A 264 -12.50 -13.26 0.28
N ILE A 265 -12.89 -14.52 0.03
CA ILE A 265 -13.19 -15.03 -1.32
C ILE A 265 -14.32 -14.23 -1.98
N ALA A 266 -15.23 -13.64 -1.19
CA ALA A 266 -16.31 -12.80 -1.72
C ALA A 266 -15.82 -11.58 -2.51
N THR A 267 -14.55 -11.20 -2.38
CA THR A 267 -13.94 -10.14 -3.22
C THR A 267 -14.05 -10.45 -4.72
N TRP A 268 -14.10 -11.73 -5.11
CA TRP A 268 -14.25 -12.17 -6.50
C TRP A 268 -15.66 -11.98 -7.06
N THR A 269 -16.67 -11.75 -6.23
CA THR A 269 -18.07 -11.57 -6.68
C THR A 269 -18.27 -10.37 -7.59
N LYS A 270 -17.42 -9.34 -7.45
CA LYS A 270 -17.43 -8.18 -8.36
C LYS A 270 -17.09 -8.58 -9.80
N LYS A 271 -16.18 -9.54 -9.98
CA LYS A 271 -15.80 -10.05 -11.29
C LYS A 271 -16.68 -11.21 -11.74
N TYR A 272 -17.11 -12.05 -10.79
CA TYR A 272 -17.89 -13.25 -11.02
C TYR A 272 -19.13 -13.26 -10.11
N PRO A 273 -20.23 -12.60 -10.50
CA PRO A 273 -21.41 -12.46 -9.64
C PRO A 273 -22.06 -13.80 -9.26
N SER A 274 -21.95 -14.81 -10.11
CA SER A 274 -22.48 -16.16 -9.91
C SER A 274 -21.62 -17.06 -9.04
N LEU A 275 -20.57 -16.53 -8.39
CA LEU A 275 -19.60 -17.30 -7.62
C LEU A 275 -20.25 -18.16 -6.51
N TYR A 276 -21.32 -17.65 -5.90
CA TYR A 276 -22.04 -18.30 -4.81
C TYR A 276 -23.29 -19.08 -5.26
N ASP A 277 -23.54 -19.20 -6.56
CA ASP A 277 -24.71 -19.91 -7.07
C ASP A 277 -24.68 -21.38 -6.63
N GLY A 278 -25.74 -21.82 -5.94
CA GLY A 278 -25.83 -23.16 -5.36
C GLY A 278 -25.23 -23.33 -3.97
N PHE A 279 -24.69 -22.26 -3.36
CA PHE A 279 -24.10 -22.29 -2.00
C PHE A 279 -24.65 -21.17 -1.11
N PRO A 280 -25.95 -21.20 -0.76
CA PRO A 280 -26.59 -20.13 0.02
C PRO A 280 -25.97 -19.99 1.42
N GLU A 281 -25.52 -21.07 2.06
CA GLU A 281 -24.87 -21.02 3.37
C GLU A 281 -23.54 -20.28 3.32
N MET A 282 -22.73 -20.54 2.28
CA MET A 282 -21.46 -19.82 2.06
C MET A 282 -21.71 -18.35 1.81
N LYS A 283 -22.77 -18.01 1.06
CA LYS A 283 -23.14 -16.62 0.79
C LYS A 283 -23.54 -15.90 2.08
N ALA A 284 -24.40 -16.52 2.87
CA ALA A 284 -24.84 -15.98 4.15
C ALA A 284 -23.66 -15.82 5.14
N HIS A 285 -22.73 -16.78 5.18
CA HIS A 285 -21.50 -16.67 5.95
C HIS A 285 -20.66 -15.46 5.50
N ALA A 286 -20.36 -15.35 4.21
CA ALA A 286 -19.57 -14.26 3.69
C ALA A 286 -20.22 -12.89 3.96
N GLU A 287 -21.54 -12.75 3.77
CA GLU A 287 -22.29 -11.54 4.09
C GLU A 287 -22.22 -11.20 5.57
N LYS A 288 -22.41 -12.19 6.46
CA LYS A 288 -22.29 -12.02 7.91
C LYS A 288 -20.90 -11.51 8.30
N ILE A 289 -19.83 -12.18 7.88
CA ILE A 289 -18.46 -11.78 8.27
C ILE A 289 -18.11 -10.41 7.69
N ARG A 290 -18.48 -10.15 6.44
CA ARG A 290 -18.19 -8.87 5.78
C ARG A 290 -19.10 -7.73 6.24
N SER A 291 -20.14 -8.00 7.02
CA SER A 291 -20.97 -6.99 7.68
C SER A 291 -20.40 -6.51 9.02
N ILE A 292 -19.34 -7.17 9.52
CA ILE A 292 -18.66 -6.75 10.75
C ILE A 292 -18.06 -5.36 10.52
N PRO A 293 -18.38 -4.35 11.35
CA PRO A 293 -17.99 -2.96 11.08
C PRO A 293 -16.49 -2.75 10.86
N ALA A 294 -15.64 -3.46 11.61
CA ALA A 294 -14.19 -3.40 11.45
C ALA A 294 -13.72 -3.97 10.09
N VAL A 295 -14.35 -5.06 9.62
CA VAL A 295 -14.07 -5.66 8.31
C VAL A 295 -14.56 -4.74 7.19
N GLN A 296 -15.79 -4.19 7.31
CA GLN A 296 -16.32 -3.22 6.35
C GLN A 296 -15.40 -2.02 6.20
N LYS A 297 -15.07 -1.38 7.33
CA LYS A 297 -14.17 -0.23 7.39
C LYS A 297 -12.84 -0.56 6.73
N TRP A 298 -12.22 -1.69 7.09
CA TRP A 298 -10.96 -2.13 6.48
C TRP A 298 -11.07 -2.27 4.96
N LEU A 299 -12.11 -2.94 4.46
CA LEU A 299 -12.31 -3.16 3.03
C LEU A 299 -12.65 -1.87 2.26
N GLU A 300 -13.27 -0.89 2.92
CA GLU A 300 -13.60 0.41 2.34
C GLU A 300 -12.41 1.37 2.28
N GLU A 301 -11.59 1.39 3.32
CA GLU A 301 -10.39 2.21 3.44
C GLU A 301 -9.22 1.62 2.64
N ASN A 302 -9.11 0.28 2.62
CA ASN A 302 -8.03 -0.46 1.99
C ASN A 302 -8.54 -1.21 0.76
N LYS A 303 -9.08 -0.45 -0.21
CA LYS A 303 -9.59 -0.97 -1.49
C LYS A 303 -8.46 -1.49 -2.40
N PHE A 304 -7.82 -2.60 -2.02
CA PHE A 304 -6.80 -3.28 -2.82
C PHE A 304 -7.32 -3.81 -4.18
N PHE A 305 -8.64 -3.79 -4.42
CA PHE A 305 -9.27 -4.15 -5.70
C PHE A 305 -9.77 -2.95 -6.50
N ARG A 306 -9.26 -1.74 -6.24
CA ARG A 306 -9.25 -0.72 -7.27
C ARG A 306 -7.90 -0.83 -7.99
N MET A 307 -7.86 -1.59 -9.08
CA MET A 307 -6.93 -1.19 -10.16
C MET A 307 -7.26 0.27 -10.40
N VAL A 308 -6.32 1.17 -10.11
CA VAL A 308 -6.52 2.60 -10.37
C VAL A 308 -6.98 2.69 -11.82
N LYS A 309 -8.21 3.13 -12.01
CA LYS A 309 -8.78 3.21 -13.34
C LYS A 309 -8.26 4.49 -13.96
N TYR A 310 -7.37 4.32 -14.91
CA TYR A 310 -6.88 5.39 -15.75
C TYR A 310 -7.70 5.42 -17.02
N ARG A 311 -8.27 6.58 -17.35
CA ARG A 311 -8.88 6.86 -18.64
C ARG A 311 -8.22 8.10 -19.22
N LEU A 312 -7.53 7.95 -20.35
CA LEU A 312 -6.86 9.03 -21.04
C LEU A 312 -7.71 9.47 -22.21
N GLU A 313 -8.13 10.73 -22.19
CA GLU A 313 -8.90 11.36 -23.26
C GLU A 313 -7.96 12.20 -24.13
N TYR A 314 -7.94 11.92 -25.43
CA TYR A 314 -7.21 12.73 -26.41
C TYR A 314 -7.82 12.62 -27.81
N PHE A 315 -7.26 13.37 -28.78
CA PHE A 315 -7.58 13.14 -30.18
C PHE A 315 -7.07 11.78 -30.66
N ASP A 316 -7.61 11.29 -31.77
CA ASP A 316 -7.05 10.14 -32.50
C ASP A 316 -5.74 10.50 -33.23
N GLY A 317 -4.72 10.77 -32.42
CA GLY A 317 -3.38 11.17 -32.80
C GLY A 317 -2.41 10.98 -31.64
N ARG A 318 -1.11 10.99 -31.93
CA ARG A 318 -0.02 10.92 -30.95
C ARG A 318 0.01 12.20 -30.13
N GLY A 319 0.41 13.30 -30.79
CA GLY A 319 0.45 14.66 -30.23
C GLY A 319 0.94 14.74 -28.78
N ARG A 320 0.24 15.52 -27.96
CA ARG A 320 0.58 15.73 -26.54
C ARG A 320 0.30 14.52 -25.64
N ALA A 321 -0.43 13.52 -26.12
CA ALA A 321 -0.75 12.32 -25.34
C ALA A 321 0.24 11.18 -25.52
N GLU A 322 1.08 11.20 -26.54
CA GLU A 322 1.97 10.09 -26.86
C GLU A 322 2.91 9.71 -25.71
N ILE A 323 3.48 10.70 -25.04
CA ILE A 323 4.38 10.45 -23.91
C ILE A 323 3.62 9.87 -22.72
N ILE A 324 2.36 10.28 -22.50
CA ILE A 324 1.50 9.70 -21.47
C ILE A 324 1.25 8.21 -21.77
N ARG A 325 0.98 7.86 -23.05
CA ARG A 325 0.81 6.46 -23.48
C ARG A 325 2.09 5.64 -23.34
N GLN A 326 3.25 6.22 -23.68
CA GLN A 326 4.54 5.56 -23.49
C GLN A 326 4.86 5.33 -22.00
N ILE A 327 4.51 6.26 -21.11
CA ILE A 327 4.63 6.07 -19.66
C ILE A 327 3.80 4.86 -19.21
N PHE A 328 2.52 4.76 -19.63
CA PHE A 328 1.69 3.60 -19.32
C PHE A 328 2.26 2.29 -19.86
N ALA A 329 2.78 2.32 -21.10
CA ALA A 329 3.39 1.15 -21.72
C ALA A 329 4.62 0.66 -20.96
N VAL A 330 5.51 1.58 -20.56
CA VAL A 330 6.71 1.28 -19.76
C VAL A 330 6.32 0.73 -18.39
N ALA A 331 5.31 1.31 -17.75
CA ALA A 331 4.81 0.85 -16.45
C ALA A 331 4.05 -0.48 -16.52
N GLY A 332 3.69 -0.97 -17.71
CA GLY A 332 2.82 -2.13 -17.87
C GLY A 332 1.40 -1.90 -17.33
N GLN A 333 0.99 -0.64 -17.18
CA GLN A 333 -0.29 -0.25 -16.60
C GLN A 333 -1.37 -0.14 -17.68
N SER A 334 -2.48 -0.85 -17.50
CA SER A 334 -3.65 -0.73 -18.38
C SER A 334 -4.39 0.59 -18.15
N PHE A 335 -4.87 1.19 -19.23
CA PHE A 335 -5.70 2.40 -19.21
C PHE A 335 -6.70 2.37 -20.37
N ASP A 336 -7.81 3.09 -20.22
CA ASP A 336 -8.78 3.30 -21.29
C ASP A 336 -8.30 4.48 -22.17
N ASP A 337 -7.82 4.21 -23.39
CA ASP A 337 -7.39 5.23 -24.36
C ASP A 337 -8.59 5.73 -25.18
N VAL A 338 -9.27 6.77 -24.69
CA VAL A 338 -10.43 7.36 -25.36
C VAL A 338 -9.96 8.39 -26.38
N ARG A 339 -10.32 8.14 -27.63
CA ARG A 339 -9.91 8.92 -28.79
C ARG A 339 -11.09 9.62 -29.41
N TYR A 340 -11.02 10.94 -29.49
CA TYR A 340 -12.04 11.77 -30.11
C TYR A 340 -11.62 12.23 -31.49
N SER A 341 -12.58 12.25 -32.41
CA SER A 341 -12.54 13.11 -33.59
C SER A 341 -12.69 14.59 -33.18
N PHE A 342 -12.35 15.51 -34.08
CA PHE A 342 -12.56 16.95 -33.84
C PHE A 342 -14.04 17.30 -33.62
N GLU A 343 -14.97 16.59 -34.27
CA GLU A 343 -16.40 16.81 -34.11
C GLU A 343 -16.90 16.34 -32.74
N GLU A 344 -16.47 15.17 -32.27
CA GLU A 344 -16.82 14.66 -30.93
C GLU A 344 -16.21 15.55 -29.84
N PHE A 345 -14.96 15.98 -30.01
CA PHE A 345 -14.34 16.93 -29.09
C PHE A 345 -15.12 18.22 -28.98
N ALA A 346 -15.63 18.78 -30.09
CA ALA A 346 -16.41 20.01 -30.06
C ALA A 346 -17.68 19.89 -29.20
N LYS A 347 -18.28 18.68 -29.13
CA LYS A 347 -19.46 18.38 -28.30
C LYS A 347 -19.09 18.19 -26.82
N HIS A 348 -17.90 17.65 -26.52
CA HIS A 348 -17.45 17.36 -25.16
C HIS A 348 -16.62 18.46 -24.51
N LYS A 349 -16.17 19.46 -25.26
CA LYS A 349 -15.25 20.50 -24.79
C LYS A 349 -15.74 21.21 -23.52
N ALA A 350 -17.04 21.47 -23.39
CA ALA A 350 -17.61 22.16 -22.24
C ALA A 350 -17.49 21.37 -20.92
N ASP A 351 -17.36 20.04 -21.01
CA ASP A 351 -17.30 19.13 -19.86
C ASP A 351 -15.87 18.94 -19.33
N LEU A 352 -14.86 19.46 -20.04
CA LEU A 352 -13.44 19.28 -19.68
C LEU A 352 -12.94 20.42 -18.78
N PRO A 353 -12.05 20.16 -17.81
CA PRO A 353 -11.63 21.15 -16.79
C PRO A 353 -11.13 22.49 -17.35
N PHE A 354 -10.46 22.46 -18.50
CA PHE A 354 -9.95 23.65 -19.21
C PHE A 354 -10.47 23.76 -20.65
N GLY A 355 -11.50 23.00 -21.02
CA GLY A 355 -11.97 22.93 -22.40
C GLY A 355 -10.89 22.49 -23.40
N GLN A 356 -9.95 21.66 -22.96
CA GLN A 356 -8.78 21.22 -23.73
C GLN A 356 -8.45 19.76 -23.43
N LEU A 357 -7.86 19.09 -24.41
CA LEU A 357 -7.26 17.76 -24.29
C LEU A 357 -5.72 17.89 -24.29
N PRO A 358 -4.98 16.96 -23.64
CA PRO A 358 -5.46 15.74 -22.98
C PRO A 358 -6.04 15.98 -21.59
N VAL A 359 -6.90 15.04 -21.18
CA VAL A 359 -7.39 14.87 -19.80
C VAL A 359 -7.15 13.42 -19.37
N LEU A 360 -6.56 13.23 -18.19
CA LEU A 360 -6.48 11.95 -17.53
C LEU A 360 -7.53 11.91 -16.42
N GLU A 361 -8.43 10.94 -16.47
CA GLU A 361 -9.28 10.59 -15.34
C GLU A 361 -8.59 9.50 -14.53
N VAL A 362 -8.35 9.79 -13.25
CA VAL A 362 -7.84 8.84 -12.27
C VAL A 362 -8.97 8.58 -11.29
N ASP A 363 -9.57 7.40 -11.37
CA ASP A 363 -10.57 6.99 -10.41
C ASP A 363 -11.79 7.95 -10.30
N GLY A 364 -12.20 8.52 -11.43
CA GLY A 364 -13.29 9.51 -11.51
C GLY A 364 -12.85 10.96 -11.30
N LYS A 365 -11.57 11.22 -11.01
CA LYS A 365 -11.02 12.57 -10.85
C LYS A 365 -10.24 12.99 -12.09
N GLN A 366 -10.61 14.11 -12.69
CA GLN A 366 -9.94 14.61 -13.88
C GLN A 366 -8.69 15.44 -13.54
N LEU A 367 -7.62 15.18 -14.29
CA LEU A 367 -6.37 15.95 -14.33
C LEU A 367 -6.12 16.35 -15.78
N ALA A 368 -6.06 17.65 -16.05
CA ALA A 368 -5.79 18.19 -17.37
C ALA A 368 -4.33 18.68 -17.49
N GLN A 369 -3.91 19.05 -18.70
CA GLN A 369 -2.55 19.48 -19.09
C GLN A 369 -1.54 18.33 -19.22
N SER A 370 -1.02 18.15 -20.45
CA SER A 370 -0.20 16.99 -20.81
C SER A 370 1.03 16.78 -19.92
N CYS A 371 1.76 17.85 -19.59
CA CYS A 371 2.96 17.75 -18.74
C CYS A 371 2.62 17.49 -17.27
N ALA A 372 1.50 18.02 -16.77
CA ALA A 372 1.04 17.73 -15.41
C ALA A 372 0.64 16.25 -15.29
N ILE A 373 -0.08 15.72 -16.28
CA ILE A 373 -0.45 14.31 -16.38
C ILE A 373 0.80 13.43 -16.46
N ALA A 374 1.72 13.73 -17.38
CA ALA A 374 2.94 12.95 -17.57
C ALA A 374 3.80 12.94 -16.30
N ARG A 375 3.99 14.09 -15.64
CA ARG A 375 4.71 14.21 -14.36
C ARG A 375 4.04 13.41 -13.24
N TYR A 376 2.72 13.52 -13.12
CA TYR A 376 1.96 12.76 -12.13
C TYR A 376 2.20 11.25 -12.30
N LEU A 377 2.00 10.72 -13.51
CA LEU A 377 2.21 9.30 -13.80
C LEU A 377 3.67 8.88 -13.68
N ALA A 378 4.61 9.73 -14.10
CA ALA A 378 6.04 9.47 -13.95
C ALA A 378 6.42 9.30 -12.48
N ARG A 379 5.84 10.09 -11.56
CA ARG A 379 6.02 9.88 -10.12
C ARG A 379 5.39 8.59 -9.62
N GLN A 380 4.19 8.24 -10.11
CA GLN A 380 3.52 6.98 -9.73
C GLN A 380 4.31 5.74 -10.16
N PHE A 381 5.00 5.81 -11.31
CA PHE A 381 5.67 4.65 -11.93
C PHE A 381 7.20 4.73 -11.90
N GLY A 382 7.79 5.60 -11.06
CA GLY A 382 9.24 5.66 -10.87
C GLY A 382 10.04 6.19 -12.07
N LEU A 383 9.42 6.99 -12.94
CA LEU A 383 10.05 7.61 -14.13
C LEU A 383 10.34 9.12 -13.95
N ALA A 384 10.14 9.67 -12.75
CA ALA A 384 10.35 11.09 -12.48
C ALA A 384 11.80 11.44 -12.11
N GLY A 385 12.61 10.48 -11.68
CA GLY A 385 13.93 10.69 -11.08
C GLY A 385 14.06 9.92 -9.76
N LYS A 386 15.28 9.73 -9.24
CA LYS A 386 15.51 8.93 -8.02
C LYS A 386 15.39 9.73 -6.72
N ASN A 387 15.48 11.05 -6.82
CA ASN A 387 15.42 11.97 -5.69
C ASN A 387 14.84 13.33 -6.15
N ALA A 388 14.55 14.22 -5.20
CA ALA A 388 13.93 15.50 -5.49
C ALA A 388 14.73 16.41 -6.45
N PHE A 389 16.07 16.33 -6.42
CA PHE A 389 16.90 17.10 -7.34
C PHE A 389 16.88 16.49 -8.74
N ASP A 390 16.96 15.17 -8.86
CA ASP A 390 16.81 14.48 -10.15
C ASP A 390 15.44 14.80 -10.78
N GLU A 391 14.35 14.81 -9.99
CA GLU A 391 13.03 15.22 -10.45
C GLU A 391 13.01 16.64 -11.00
N ALA A 392 13.67 17.59 -10.31
CA ALA A 392 13.77 18.97 -10.78
C ALA A 392 14.59 19.08 -12.08
N VAL A 393 15.65 18.28 -12.22
CA VAL A 393 16.44 18.22 -13.47
C VAL A 393 15.59 17.65 -14.61
N VAL A 394 14.85 16.57 -14.39
CA VAL A 394 13.90 16.01 -15.37
C VAL A 394 12.89 17.07 -15.80
N ASP A 395 12.29 17.79 -14.85
CA ASP A 395 11.34 18.87 -15.15
C ASP A 395 11.99 20.00 -15.97
N SER A 396 13.23 20.39 -15.67
CA SER A 396 13.95 21.42 -16.42
C SER A 396 14.21 21.03 -17.89
N ILE A 397 14.51 19.75 -18.15
CA ILE A 397 14.72 19.23 -19.51
C ILE A 397 13.40 19.23 -20.29
N VAL A 398 12.30 18.88 -19.63
CA VAL A 398 10.96 18.90 -20.21
C VAL A 398 10.53 20.34 -20.54
N ASP A 399 10.82 21.31 -19.67
CA ASP A 399 10.54 22.71 -19.94
C ASP A 399 11.38 23.22 -21.13
N GLN A 400 12.66 22.84 -21.22
CA GLN A 400 13.48 23.14 -22.39
C GLN A 400 12.93 22.49 -23.68
N PHE A 401 12.37 21.28 -23.59
CA PHE A 401 11.70 20.64 -24.72
C PHE A 401 10.44 21.40 -25.14
N LYS A 402 9.67 21.97 -24.20
CA LYS A 402 8.48 22.78 -24.52
C LYS A 402 8.85 24.05 -25.27
N ASP A 403 9.95 24.69 -24.89
CA ASP A 403 10.47 25.85 -25.60
C ASP A 403 10.86 25.45 -27.03
N TYR A 404 11.63 24.38 -27.18
CA TYR A 404 11.95 23.80 -28.50
C TYR A 404 10.71 23.47 -29.33
N PHE A 405 9.70 22.82 -28.75
CA PHE A 405 8.45 22.48 -29.44
C PHE A 405 7.68 23.74 -29.89
N SER A 406 7.77 24.82 -29.11
CA SER A 406 7.16 26.10 -29.46
C SER A 406 7.88 26.76 -30.64
N GLU A 407 9.20 26.66 -30.69
CA GLU A 407 10.00 27.16 -31.83
C GLU A 407 9.69 26.43 -33.13
N ILE A 408 9.58 25.09 -33.11
CA ILE A 408 9.28 24.31 -34.32
C ILE A 408 7.81 24.29 -34.71
N ARG A 409 6.94 24.98 -33.95
CA ARG A 409 5.50 25.00 -34.20
C ARG A 409 5.13 25.40 -35.64
N PRO A 410 5.72 26.43 -36.27
CA PRO A 410 5.39 26.78 -37.65
C PRO A 410 5.62 25.61 -38.63
N PHE A 411 6.74 24.89 -38.48
CA PHE A 411 7.02 23.68 -39.24
C PHE A 411 5.99 22.58 -38.97
N PHE A 412 5.67 22.33 -37.70
CA PHE A 412 4.68 21.32 -37.31
C PHE A 412 3.30 21.60 -37.91
N MET A 413 2.84 22.86 -37.90
CA MET A 413 1.54 23.25 -38.44
C MET A 413 1.46 23.03 -39.96
N VAL A 414 2.52 23.37 -40.71
CA VAL A 414 2.60 23.14 -42.17
C VAL A 414 2.73 21.66 -42.48
N LEU A 415 3.55 20.91 -41.75
CA LEU A 415 3.79 19.48 -41.94
C LEU A 415 2.51 18.65 -41.87
N HIS A 416 1.62 19.00 -40.92
CA HIS A 416 0.35 18.30 -40.72
C HIS A 416 -0.84 19.02 -41.39
N GLY A 417 -0.59 20.04 -42.20
CA GLY A 417 -1.62 20.72 -42.99
C GLY A 417 -2.62 21.54 -42.16
N PHE A 418 -2.30 21.88 -40.91
CA PHE A 418 -3.11 22.80 -40.11
C PHE A 418 -2.97 24.25 -40.60
N GLU A 419 -1.84 24.58 -41.21
CA GLU A 419 -1.59 25.88 -41.85
C GLU A 419 -1.05 25.67 -43.26
N LYS A 420 -1.36 26.59 -44.18
CA LYS A 420 -0.77 26.60 -45.53
C LYS A 420 0.65 27.17 -45.44
N GLY A 421 1.60 26.53 -46.10
CA GLY A 421 2.97 27.03 -46.17
C GLY A 421 3.87 26.16 -47.04
N ASP A 422 5.09 26.65 -47.29
CA ASP A 422 6.16 25.89 -47.93
C ASP A 422 6.82 25.00 -46.87
N LEU A 423 6.59 23.68 -46.98
CA LEU A 423 7.13 22.71 -46.04
C LEU A 423 8.67 22.65 -46.07
N ASP A 424 9.27 22.82 -47.24
CA ASP A 424 10.73 22.75 -47.40
C ASP A 424 11.39 23.99 -46.79
N ALA A 425 10.77 25.17 -46.98
CA ALA A 425 11.20 26.39 -46.30
C ALA A 425 11.04 26.29 -44.78
N ALA A 426 9.88 25.82 -44.29
CA ALA A 426 9.66 25.65 -42.86
C ALA A 426 10.63 24.62 -42.24
N TYR A 427 10.96 23.55 -42.97
CA TYR A 427 11.96 22.58 -42.54
C TYR A 427 13.35 23.20 -42.46
N ARG A 428 13.78 23.92 -43.51
CA ARG A 428 15.12 24.52 -43.60
C ARG A 428 15.32 25.69 -42.64
N ASP A 429 14.33 26.58 -42.53
CA ASP A 429 14.48 27.88 -41.88
C ASP A 429 14.01 27.85 -40.41
N VAL A 430 13.19 26.87 -40.01
CA VAL A 430 12.66 26.73 -38.64
C VAL A 430 13.12 25.43 -38.00
N PHE A 431 12.77 24.28 -38.59
CA PHE A 431 13.01 22.98 -37.95
C PHE A 431 14.51 22.68 -37.78
N LEU A 432 15.31 22.80 -38.83
CA LEU A 432 16.74 22.47 -38.78
C LEU A 432 17.52 23.33 -37.77
N PRO A 433 17.39 24.68 -37.75
CA PRO A 433 18.07 25.51 -36.77
C PRO A 433 17.65 25.21 -35.32
N SER A 434 16.35 25.10 -35.04
CA SER A 434 15.85 24.79 -33.70
C SER A 434 16.25 23.40 -33.23
N ASN A 435 16.18 22.40 -34.12
CA ASN A 435 16.59 21.03 -33.79
C ASN A 435 18.10 20.97 -33.51
N LYS A 436 18.92 21.69 -34.29
CA LYS A 436 20.37 21.81 -34.04
C LYS A 436 20.66 22.45 -32.69
N ALA A 437 19.97 23.53 -32.34
CA ALA A 437 20.13 24.21 -31.05
C ALA A 437 19.74 23.28 -29.89
N PHE A 438 18.58 22.63 -29.98
CA PHE A 438 18.10 21.70 -28.96
C PHE A 438 19.01 20.47 -28.81
N PHE A 439 19.43 19.84 -29.92
CA PHE A 439 20.34 18.69 -29.89
C PHE A 439 21.70 19.06 -29.31
N THR A 440 22.20 20.28 -29.53
CA THR A 440 23.45 20.76 -28.91
C THR A 440 23.34 20.78 -27.38
N LEU A 441 22.20 21.23 -26.83
CA LEU A 441 21.97 21.23 -25.39
C LEU A 441 21.86 19.81 -24.84
N MET A 442 21.06 18.95 -25.48
CA MET A 442 20.86 17.57 -25.03
C MET A 442 22.14 16.73 -25.15
N THR A 443 22.93 16.90 -26.21
CA THR A 443 24.25 16.26 -26.34
C THR A 443 25.17 16.64 -25.18
N ARG A 444 25.19 17.92 -24.78
CA ARG A 444 26.00 18.34 -23.61
C ARG A 444 25.57 17.63 -22.33
N ILE A 445 24.27 17.44 -22.13
CA ILE A 445 23.74 16.66 -20.99
C ILE A 445 24.21 15.21 -21.10
N LEU A 446 23.99 14.57 -22.24
CA LEU A 446 24.34 13.17 -22.47
C LEU A 446 25.84 12.90 -22.30
N MET A 447 26.72 13.79 -22.76
CA MET A 447 28.17 13.66 -22.59
C MET A 447 28.61 13.72 -21.13
N ASN A 448 27.84 14.39 -20.26
CA ASN A 448 28.10 14.43 -18.82
C ASN A 448 27.52 13.22 -18.08
N THR A 449 26.71 12.39 -18.75
CA THR A 449 26.14 11.16 -18.19
C THR A 449 26.87 9.95 -18.75
N LYS A 450 27.33 9.03 -17.88
CA LYS A 450 27.94 7.76 -18.33
C LYS A 450 26.90 6.70 -18.72
N SER A 451 25.64 6.94 -18.37
CA SER A 451 24.56 5.98 -18.52
C SER A 451 23.91 6.02 -19.89
N GLY A 452 24.01 7.12 -20.64
CA GLY A 452 23.23 7.35 -21.86
C GLY A 452 21.75 7.60 -21.60
N PHE A 453 21.36 7.95 -20.38
CA PHE A 453 20.08 8.58 -20.04
C PHE A 453 20.31 10.06 -19.74
N LEU A 454 19.29 10.90 -19.92
CA LEU A 454 19.40 12.34 -19.72
C LEU A 454 19.61 12.73 -18.24
N VAL A 455 19.13 11.91 -17.30
CA VAL A 455 19.28 12.16 -15.86
C VAL A 455 19.70 10.87 -15.14
N GLY A 456 20.79 10.97 -14.37
CA GLY A 456 21.28 9.85 -13.56
C GLY A 456 21.67 8.62 -14.40
N ASP A 457 21.20 7.45 -13.97
CA ASP A 457 21.53 6.13 -14.52
C ASP A 457 20.30 5.27 -14.88
N SER A 458 19.10 5.86 -14.88
CA SER A 458 17.83 5.17 -15.14
C SER A 458 16.94 5.94 -16.11
N LEU A 459 16.01 5.24 -16.76
CA LEU A 459 15.01 5.83 -17.64
C LEU A 459 14.14 6.84 -16.88
N THR A 460 13.95 8.01 -17.47
CA THR A 460 12.97 9.01 -17.03
C THR A 460 11.99 9.34 -18.14
N TRP A 461 10.89 10.03 -17.81
CA TRP A 461 9.94 10.46 -18.84
C TRP A 461 10.50 11.55 -19.76
N ALA A 462 11.55 12.28 -19.34
CA ALA A 462 12.28 13.19 -20.23
C ALA A 462 12.99 12.42 -21.34
N ASP A 463 13.53 11.23 -21.05
CA ASP A 463 14.13 10.37 -22.07
C ASP A 463 13.10 9.92 -23.11
N LEU A 464 11.90 9.51 -22.67
CA LEU A 464 10.79 9.15 -23.56
C LEU A 464 10.39 10.34 -24.45
N LEU A 465 10.27 11.53 -23.86
CA LEU A 465 9.89 12.76 -24.57
C LEU A 465 10.90 13.13 -25.66
N VAL A 466 12.20 13.12 -25.34
CA VAL A 466 13.27 13.45 -26.30
C VAL A 466 13.42 12.38 -27.37
N ALA A 467 13.31 11.10 -27.02
CA ALA A 467 13.42 9.99 -27.97
C ALA A 467 12.24 9.92 -28.96
N GLU A 468 11.09 10.57 -28.67
CA GLU A 468 9.97 10.62 -29.59
C GLU A 468 10.27 11.45 -30.85
N ILE A 469 11.24 12.38 -30.79
CA ILE A 469 11.71 13.14 -31.97
C ILE A 469 12.18 12.18 -33.09
N ALA A 470 12.70 11.00 -32.74
CA ALA A 470 13.15 9.98 -33.68
C ALA A 470 12.05 9.49 -34.64
N THR A 471 10.78 9.71 -34.30
CA THR A 471 9.65 9.46 -35.21
C THR A 471 9.81 10.18 -36.55
N TRP A 472 10.51 11.32 -36.58
CA TRP A 472 10.76 12.08 -37.81
C TRP A 472 11.96 11.59 -38.63
N ALA A 473 12.81 10.72 -38.08
CA ALA A 473 14.01 10.24 -38.75
C ALA A 473 13.72 9.47 -40.05
N LYS A 474 12.55 8.83 -40.16
CA LYS A 474 12.12 8.15 -41.40
C LYS A 474 11.89 9.15 -42.54
N LYS A 475 11.31 10.33 -42.24
CA LYS A 475 11.03 11.37 -43.22
C LYS A 475 12.27 12.25 -43.48
N TYR A 476 13.09 12.44 -42.45
CA TYR A 476 14.29 13.27 -42.49
C TYR A 476 15.51 12.47 -42.01
N PRO A 477 16.16 11.69 -42.90
CA PRO A 477 17.28 10.83 -42.51
C PRO A 477 18.48 11.60 -41.93
N SER A 478 18.65 12.87 -42.30
CA SER A 478 19.71 13.77 -41.80
C SER A 478 19.42 14.36 -40.42
N LEU A 479 18.34 13.96 -39.74
CA LEU A 479 17.91 14.50 -38.45
C LEU A 479 19.02 14.51 -37.39
N TYR A 480 19.89 13.51 -37.42
CA TYR A 480 20.97 13.30 -36.45
C TYR A 480 22.36 13.67 -36.97
N ASP A 481 22.48 14.30 -38.14
CA ASP A 481 23.77 14.67 -38.70
C ASP A 481 24.53 15.60 -37.74
N GLY A 482 25.72 15.18 -37.31
CA GLY A 482 26.53 15.90 -36.32
C GLY A 482 26.14 15.67 -34.85
N PHE A 483 25.16 14.80 -34.55
CA PHE A 483 24.70 14.51 -33.19
C PHE A 483 24.60 12.99 -32.91
N PRO A 484 25.73 12.25 -32.95
CA PRO A 484 25.73 10.80 -32.74
C PRO A 484 25.22 10.39 -31.34
N GLU A 485 25.44 11.20 -30.31
CA GLU A 485 24.96 10.93 -28.94
C GLU A 485 23.43 10.95 -28.87
N MET A 486 22.78 11.88 -29.57
CA MET A 486 21.32 11.96 -29.65
C MET A 486 20.73 10.76 -30.38
N LYS A 487 21.40 10.32 -31.45
CA LYS A 487 20.99 9.11 -32.18
C LYS A 487 21.10 7.88 -31.28
N ALA A 488 22.23 7.72 -30.58
CA ALA A 488 22.46 6.61 -29.66
C ALA A 488 21.45 6.61 -28.49
N HIS A 489 21.14 7.78 -27.93
CA HIS A 489 20.09 7.94 -26.92
C HIS A 489 18.74 7.49 -27.46
N ALA A 490 18.30 8.02 -28.60
CA ALA A 490 17.01 7.66 -29.20
C ALA A 490 16.90 6.15 -29.51
N GLU A 491 17.95 5.54 -30.07
CA GLU A 491 18.01 4.11 -30.33
C GLU A 491 17.92 3.30 -29.02
N LYS A 492 18.66 3.71 -27.99
CA LYS A 492 18.61 3.08 -26.67
C LYS A 492 17.20 3.12 -26.09
N ILE A 493 16.56 4.28 -26.01
CA ILE A 493 15.21 4.42 -25.42
C ILE A 493 14.18 3.63 -26.22
N ARG A 494 14.22 3.71 -27.55
CA ARG A 494 13.27 3.02 -28.43
C ARG A 494 13.49 1.51 -28.51
N SER A 495 14.67 1.02 -28.08
CA SER A 495 14.96 -0.40 -27.95
C SER A 495 14.41 -1.04 -26.68
N ILE A 496 14.00 -0.23 -25.69
CA ILE A 496 13.41 -0.72 -24.43
C ILE A 496 12.19 -1.58 -24.79
N PRO A 497 12.09 -2.83 -24.32
CA PRO A 497 11.07 -3.78 -24.80
C PRO A 497 9.64 -3.24 -24.74
N ALA A 498 9.28 -2.53 -23.67
CA ALA A 498 7.96 -1.92 -23.52
C ALA A 498 7.69 -0.79 -24.53
N VAL A 499 8.67 0.11 -24.72
CA VAL A 499 8.59 1.20 -25.71
C VAL A 499 8.53 0.62 -27.11
N LYS A 500 9.43 -0.31 -27.46
CA LYS A 500 9.46 -0.99 -28.76
C LYS A 500 8.12 -1.67 -29.07
N LYS A 501 7.55 -2.38 -28.09
CA LYS A 501 6.24 -3.02 -28.20
C LYS A 501 5.15 -1.98 -28.46
N TRP A 502 5.09 -0.91 -27.68
CA TRP A 502 4.13 0.17 -27.89
C TRP A 502 4.24 0.78 -29.28
N LEU A 503 5.46 1.15 -29.71
CA LEU A 503 5.71 1.72 -31.03
C LEU A 503 5.29 0.80 -32.18
N ALA A 504 5.33 -0.53 -31.99
CA ALA A 504 4.91 -1.50 -32.99
C ALA A 504 3.39 -1.71 -33.05
N ILE A 505 2.67 -1.49 -31.94
CA ILE A 505 1.21 -1.72 -31.86
C ILE A 505 0.38 -0.43 -31.85
N ARG A 506 1.01 0.73 -31.62
CA ARG A 506 0.30 2.01 -31.58
C ARG A 506 -0.39 2.28 -32.92
N PRO A 507 -1.61 2.85 -32.93
CA PRO A 507 -2.31 3.16 -34.17
C PRO A 507 -1.49 4.08 -35.08
N ASP A 508 -1.51 3.80 -36.38
CA ASP A 508 -0.98 4.71 -37.39
C ASP A 508 -1.97 5.86 -37.56
N THR A 509 -1.59 7.05 -37.13
CA THR A 509 -2.46 8.23 -37.03
C THR A 509 -1.83 9.43 -37.73
N TYR A 510 -2.64 10.43 -38.06
CA TYR A 510 -2.27 11.54 -38.93
C TYR A 510 -1.14 12.46 -38.36
N PHE A 511 -0.92 12.44 -37.03
CA PHE A 511 0.21 13.10 -36.37
C PHE A 511 0.59 12.43 -35.06
#